data_AF-A0A2H0VIA6-F1
#
_entry.id   AF-A0A2H0VIA6-F1
#
_cell.length_a   1.000
_cell.length_b   1.000
_cell.length_c   1.000
_cell.angle_alpha   90.00
_cell.angle_beta   90.00
_cell.angle_gamma   90.00
#
_symmetry.space_group_name_H-M   'P 1'
#
loop_
_entity.id
_entity.type
_entity.pdbx_description
1 polymer ?
#
loop_
_entity_poly.entity_id
_entity_poly.type
_entity_poly.pdbx_seq_one_letter_code
_entity_poly.pdbx_strand_id
1 'polypeptide(L)' 'MKIALVHDYLLEAGGAERVLRVLADMYPTAPIYTALAKKSGSAHITLQECDIRESKWG' A
#
# COMPACT_ATOMS: atom_id res chain seq x y z
N MET A 1 -4.94 -15.81 11.58
CA MET A 1 -3.70 -15.03 11.84
C MET A 1 -4.00 -13.57 11.54
N LYS A 2 -3.45 -12.59 12.27
CA LYS A 2 -3.68 -11.15 12.02
C LYS A 2 -2.43 -10.55 11.40
N ILE A 3 -2.54 -9.97 10.21
CA ILE A 3 -1.40 -9.46 9.41
C ILE A 3 -1.74 -8.04 8.97
N ALA A 4 -0.74 -7.15 9.03
CA ALA A 4 -0.78 -5.82 8.46
C ALA A 4 0.50 -5.61 7.65
N LEU A 5 0.37 -4.98 6.48
CA LEU A 5 1.49 -4.57 5.65
C LEU A 5 1.77 -3.09 5.92
N VAL A 6 3.05 -2.70 5.91
CA VAL A 6 3.46 -1.31 6.14
C VAL A 6 4.42 -0.91 5.04
N HIS A 7 4.17 0.26 4.45
CA HIS A 7 5.04 0.92 3.49
C HIS A 7 5.27 2.36 3.95
N ASP A 8 6.41 2.94 3.67
CA ASP A 8 6.74 4.31 4.09
C ASP A 8 5.94 5.34 3.28
N TYR A 9 6.01 5.27 1.95
CA TYR A 9 5.39 6.21 1.02
C TYR A 9 4.79 5.46 -0.17
N LEU A 10 3.58 5.83 -0.60
CA LEU A 10 2.94 5.31 -1.82
C LEU A 10 2.76 6.45 -2.82
N LEU A 11 3.84 6.78 -3.51
CA LEU A 11 3.87 7.90 -4.46
C LEU A 11 3.87 7.41 -5.91
N GLU A 12 4.88 6.67 -6.33
CA GLU A 12 5.00 6.14 -7.69
C GLU A 12 5.37 4.66 -7.63
N ALA A 13 4.99 3.89 -8.64
CA ALA A 13 5.24 2.45 -8.68
C ALA A 13 6.71 2.17 -8.99
N GLY A 14 7.38 1.48 -8.08
CA GLY A 14 8.78 1.07 -8.18
C GLY A 14 8.97 -0.39 -7.77
N GLY A 15 10.20 -0.73 -7.37
CA GLY A 15 10.54 -2.09 -6.96
C GLY A 15 9.84 -2.54 -5.68
N ALA A 16 9.74 -1.63 -4.71
CA ALA A 16 9.13 -1.93 -3.42
C ALA A 16 7.62 -2.17 -3.55
N GLU A 17 6.94 -1.38 -4.39
CA GLU A 17 5.51 -1.50 -4.66
C GLU A 17 5.17 -2.81 -5.38
N ARG A 18 6.07 -3.31 -6.25
CA ARG A 18 5.90 -4.65 -6.86
C ARG A 18 5.97 -5.76 -5.81
N VAL A 19 6.89 -5.67 -4.86
CA VAL A 19 6.97 -6.63 -3.75
C VAL A 19 5.73 -6.50 -2.86
N LEU A 20 5.33 -5.28 -2.52
CA LEU A 20 4.13 -5.01 -1.74
C LEU A 20 2.87 -5.57 -2.41
N ARG A 21 2.75 -5.47 -3.74
CA ARG A 21 1.65 -6.06 -4.50
C ARG A 21 1.60 -7.58 -4.34
N VAL A 22 2.74 -8.26 -4.49
CA VAL A 22 2.80 -9.73 -4.30
C VAL A 22 2.43 -10.11 -2.86
N LEU A 23 2.89 -9.34 -1.86
CA LEU A 23 2.50 -9.54 -0.47
C LEU A 23 0.99 -9.32 -0.25
N ALA A 24 0.40 -8.32 -0.89
CA ALA A 24 -1.02 -8.04 -0.83
C ALA A 24 -1.86 -9.15 -1.50
N ASP A 25 -1.40 -9.70 -2.63
CA ASP A 25 -2.05 -10.82 -3.31
C ASP A 25 -2.04 -12.09 -2.43
N MET A 26 -0.97 -12.31 -1.65
CA MET A 26 -0.88 -13.43 -0.70
C MET A 26 -1.74 -13.21 0.57
N TYR A 27 -1.95 -11.96 0.96
CA TYR A 27 -2.69 -11.57 2.16
C TYR A 27 -3.81 -10.56 1.83
N PRO A 28 -4.85 -10.98 1.08
CA PRO A 28 -5.83 -10.07 0.49
C PRO A 28 -6.68 -9.32 1.53
N THR A 29 -6.75 -9.79 2.77
CA THR A 29 -7.47 -9.13 3.87
C THR A 29 -6.57 -8.26 4.76
N ALA A 30 -5.27 -8.19 4.48
CA ALA A 30 -4.33 -7.41 5.28
C ALA A 30 -4.41 -5.92 4.90
N PRO A 31 -4.67 -5.01 5.86
CA PRO A 31 -4.59 -3.59 5.58
C PRO A 31 -3.15 -3.17 5.32
N ILE A 32 -2.97 -2.20 4.42
CA ILE A 32 -1.69 -1.56 4.10
C ILE A 32 -1.66 -0.20 4.79
N TYR A 33 -0.74 0.00 5.73
CA TYR A 33 -0.51 1.30 6.35
C TYR A 33 0.62 2.04 5.64
N THR A 34 0.43 3.34 5.42
CA THR A 34 1.44 4.22 4.83
C THR A 34 1.49 5.57 5.51
N ALA A 35 2.65 6.22 5.55
CA ALA A 35 2.76 7.57 6.09
C ALA A 35 2.16 8.62 5.14
N LEU A 36 2.22 8.37 3.83
CA LEU A 36 1.72 9.27 2.79
C LEU A 36 1.33 8.46 1.54
N ALA A 37 0.21 8.78 0.93
CA ALA A 37 -0.19 8.25 -0.38
C ALA A 37 -0.56 9.38 -1.34
N LYS A 38 -0.21 9.20 -2.62
CA LYS A 38 -0.57 10.12 -3.69
C LYS A 38 -1.61 9.48 -4.60
N LYS A 39 -2.85 9.98 -4.56
CA LYS A 39 -3.96 9.44 -5.37
C LYS A 39 -3.74 9.52 -6.88
N SER A 40 -2.97 10.49 -7.36
CA SER A 40 -2.63 10.65 -8.78
C SER A 40 -1.37 9.89 -9.19
N GLY A 41 -0.70 9.22 -8.26
CA GLY A 41 0.55 8.52 -8.49
C GLY A 41 0.33 7.07 -8.94
N SER A 42 1.31 6.52 -9.67
CA SER A 42 1.22 5.18 -10.25
C SER A 42 1.12 4.05 -9.20
N ALA A 43 1.64 4.27 -7.98
CA ALA A 43 1.49 3.35 -6.86
C ALA A 43 0.01 3.13 -6.47
N HIS A 44 -0.83 4.17 -6.60
CA HIS A 44 -2.26 4.07 -6.32
C HIS A 44 -2.98 3.14 -7.29
N ILE A 45 -2.58 3.16 -8.58
CA ILE A 45 -3.12 2.26 -9.60
C ILE A 45 -2.73 0.81 -9.28
N THR A 46 -1.48 0.57 -8.90
CA THR A 46 -0.97 -0.77 -8.58
C THR A 46 -1.69 -1.42 -7.40
N LEU A 47 -2.18 -0.63 -6.43
CA LEU A 47 -2.74 -1.13 -5.17
C LEU A 47 -4.20 -0.69 -4.96
N GLN A 48 -4.90 -0.31 -6.04
CA GLN A 48 -6.24 0.30 -5.96
C GLN A 48 -7.28 -0.60 -5.28
N GLU A 49 -7.11 -1.92 -5.36
CA GLU A 49 -8.01 -2.92 -4.78
C GLU A 49 -7.70 -3.23 -3.30
N CYS A 50 -6.60 -2.69 -2.76
CA CYS A 50 -6.15 -2.94 -1.39
C CYS A 50 -6.76 -1.93 -0.39
N ASP A 51 -6.93 -2.36 0.87
CA ASP A 51 -7.29 -1.46 1.99
C ASP A 51 -6.07 -0.64 2.41
N ILE A 52 -5.88 0.52 1.77
CA ILE A 52 -4.79 1.46 2.08
C ILE A 52 -5.26 2.46 3.13
N ARG A 53 -4.52 2.53 4.24
CA ARG A 53 -4.75 3.42 5.37
C ARG A 53 -3.57 4.36 5.51
N GLU A 54 -3.75 5.59 5.02
CA GLU A 54 -2.79 6.66 5.22
C GLU A 54 -2.85 7.17 6.67
N SER A 55 -1.69 7.43 7.25
CA SER A 55 -1.58 8.07 8.54
C SER A 55 -2.24 9.44 8.52
N LYS A 56 -3.14 9.70 9.47
CA LYS A 56 -3.69 11.03 9.73
C LYS A 56 -2.69 11.83 10.55
N TRP A 57 -1.61 12.31 9.93
CA TRP A 57 -0.81 13.39 10.53
C TRP A 57 -1.44 14.71 10.08
N GLY A 58 -2.23 15.29 10.98
CA GLY A 58 -3.04 16.49 10.80
C GLY A 58 -3.99 16.69 11.98
#